data_AF-I1LJR0-F1
#
_entry.id   AF-I1LJR0-F1
#
_cell.length_a   1.000
_cell.length_b   1.000
_cell.length_c   1.000
_cell.angle_alpha   90.00
_cell.angle_beta   90.00
_cell.angle_gamma   90.00
#
_symmetry.space_group_name_H-M   'P 1'
#
loop_
_entity.id
_entity.type
_entity.pdbx_description
1 polymer ?
#
loop_
_entity_poly.entity_id
_entity_poly.type
_entity_poly.pdbx_seq_one_letter_code
_entity_poly.pdbx_strand_id
1 'polypeptide(L)'
;MTVAAGIGYALVALGPSLSLFVSVISKKPFLILTVLSSTLLWLISLIVLSGIWRGVLPLSTTASWPFGILIFSSVAFQEALRLFFWKIYKRLEDMLDAFADRVSKPHLHLTDKMLIALAGGLGHGVAHAVFFCISLLTPAFGPATYFVDRCSRVPFFLLSAIIALAFVIIHTFSMVIAFNGYTEGNKVDQYFVPIVHVVAGMVTLVNLAPGGCAVGIPLLYLVAILTLIHCGRMVWRKLTENPIRPVHS
;
A
#
# COMPACT_ATOMS: atom_id res chain seq x y z
N MET A 1 6.75 7.44 29.83
CA MET A 1 7.04 7.72 28.40
C MET A 1 6.28 6.78 27.46
N THR A 2 5.01 6.44 27.71
CA THR A 2 4.41 5.20 27.17
C THR A 2 3.36 5.47 26.10
N VAL A 3 2.29 6.19 26.46
CA VAL A 3 1.23 6.58 25.53
C VAL A 3 1.79 7.45 24.40
N ALA A 4 2.72 8.36 24.73
CA ALA A 4 3.40 9.18 23.74
C ALA A 4 4.21 8.35 22.73
N ALA A 5 4.84 7.25 23.16
CA ALA A 5 5.57 6.36 22.25
C ALA A 5 4.60 5.60 21.34
N GLY A 6 3.54 5.01 21.91
CA GLY A 6 2.48 4.35 21.12
C GLY A 6 1.83 5.28 20.09
N ILE A 7 1.49 6.51 20.50
CA ILE A 7 0.98 7.56 19.60
C ILE A 7 2.05 7.91 18.54
N GLY A 8 3.30 8.09 18.95
CA GLY A 8 4.41 8.40 18.04
C GLY A 8 4.59 7.33 16.97
N TYR A 9 4.59 6.05 17.33
CA TYR A 9 4.67 4.93 16.39
C TYR A 9 3.46 4.86 15.46
N ALA A 10 2.26 5.09 15.98
CA ALA A 10 1.06 5.17 15.15
C ALA A 10 1.14 6.32 14.13
N LEU A 11 1.64 7.49 14.55
CA LEU A 11 1.86 8.65 13.66
C LEU A 11 3.00 8.44 12.67
N VAL A 12 4.06 7.71 13.01
CA VAL A 12 5.09 7.32 12.04
C VAL A 12 4.49 6.41 10.96
N ALA A 13 3.72 5.40 11.35
CA ALA A 13 3.12 4.46 10.41
C ALA A 13 2.01 5.09 9.53
N LEU A 14 1.16 5.92 10.12
CA LEU A 14 -0.08 6.41 9.49
C LEU A 14 -0.13 7.93 9.27
N GLY A 15 0.81 8.72 9.79
CA GLY A 15 0.79 10.17 9.69
C GLY A 15 0.72 10.69 8.24
N PRO A 16 1.56 10.19 7.31
CA PRO A 16 1.46 10.53 5.90
C PRO A 16 0.12 10.11 5.28
N SER A 17 -0.41 8.94 5.67
CA SER A 17 -1.73 8.48 5.22
C SER A 17 -2.85 9.40 5.70
N LEU A 18 -2.81 9.81 6.97
CA LEU A 18 -3.77 10.74 7.56
C LEU A 18 -3.69 12.11 6.87
N SER A 19 -2.47 12.59 6.58
CA SER A 19 -2.25 13.83 5.84
C SER A 19 -2.88 13.77 4.44
N LEU A 20 -2.61 12.72 3.66
CA LEU A 20 -3.23 12.51 2.35
C LEU A 20 -4.76 12.39 2.44
N PHE A 21 -5.26 11.70 3.47
CA PHE A 21 -6.68 11.56 3.68
C PHE A 21 -7.37 12.91 3.93
N VAL A 22 -6.85 13.71 4.87
CA VAL A 22 -7.44 15.00 5.25
C VAL A 22 -7.30 16.04 4.13
N SER A 23 -6.13 16.10 3.47
CA SER A 23 -5.85 17.11 2.45
C SER A 23 -6.54 16.83 1.11
N VAL A 24 -6.60 15.56 0.68
CA VAL A 24 -7.02 15.20 -0.69
C VAL A 24 -8.30 14.35 -0.68
N ILE A 25 -8.31 13.23 0.02
CA ILE A 25 -9.40 12.23 -0.07
C ILE A 25 -10.70 12.76 0.52
N SER A 26 -10.65 13.39 1.70
CA SER A 26 -11.83 13.85 2.44
C SER A 26 -12.66 14.91 1.70
N LYS A 27 -12.08 15.52 0.66
CA LYS A 27 -12.73 16.56 -0.16
C LYS A 27 -13.76 16.00 -1.13
N LYS A 28 -13.74 14.69 -1.42
CA LYS A 28 -14.69 14.05 -2.35
C LYS A 28 -15.25 12.75 -1.73
N PRO A 29 -16.58 12.63 -1.53
CA PRO A 29 -17.17 11.47 -0.85
C PRO A 29 -16.89 10.14 -1.57
N PHE A 30 -16.81 10.16 -2.91
CA PHE A 30 -16.45 8.98 -3.69
C PHE A 30 -15.05 8.45 -3.37
N LEU A 31 -14.09 9.33 -3.08
CA LEU A 31 -12.73 8.93 -2.70
C LEU A 31 -12.72 8.31 -1.30
N ILE A 32 -13.52 8.83 -0.37
CA ILE A 32 -13.70 8.22 0.97
C ILE A 32 -14.24 6.80 0.83
N LEU A 33 -15.30 6.62 0.02
CA LEU A 33 -15.87 5.30 -0.23
C LEU A 33 -14.86 4.35 -0.87
N THR A 34 -14.03 4.85 -1.79
CA THR A 34 -12.96 4.06 -2.42
C THR A 34 -11.90 3.61 -1.41
N VAL A 35 -11.45 4.51 -0.52
CA VAL A 35 -10.52 4.13 0.57
C VAL A 35 -11.15 3.04 1.44
N LEU A 36 -12.38 3.23 1.92
CA LEU A 36 -13.06 2.26 2.78
C LEU A 36 -13.24 0.91 2.11
N SER A 37 -13.71 0.91 0.86
CA SER A 37 -13.93 -0.32 0.07
C SER A 37 -12.62 -1.05 -0.19
N SER A 38 -11.56 -0.31 -0.53
CA SER A 38 -10.23 -0.86 -0.73
C SER A 38 -9.69 -1.45 0.58
N THR A 39 -9.69 -0.69 1.68
CA THR A 39 -9.23 -1.16 3.00
C THR A 39 -9.92 -2.46 3.41
N LEU A 40 -11.25 -2.54 3.24
CA LEU A 40 -12.02 -3.76 3.55
C LEU A 40 -11.58 -4.94 2.68
N LEU A 41 -11.47 -4.74 1.37
CA LEU A 41 -11.04 -5.79 0.43
C LEU A 41 -9.66 -6.36 0.81
N TRP A 42 -8.71 -5.48 1.14
CA TRP A 42 -7.34 -5.88 1.50
C TRP A 42 -7.26 -6.51 2.89
N LEU A 43 -8.05 -6.06 3.88
CA LEU A 43 -8.16 -6.75 5.16
C LEU A 43 -8.74 -8.16 5.00
N ILE A 44 -9.80 -8.33 4.20
CA ILE A 44 -10.35 -9.65 3.89
C ILE A 44 -9.29 -10.53 3.22
N SER A 45 -8.54 -9.98 2.25
CA SER A 45 -7.44 -10.70 1.61
C SER A 45 -6.41 -11.21 2.62
N LEU A 46 -5.99 -10.37 3.57
CA LEU A 46 -5.01 -10.75 4.59
C LEU A 46 -5.57 -11.79 5.56
N ILE A 47 -6.85 -11.68 5.95
CA ILE A 47 -7.53 -12.65 6.82
C ILE A 47 -7.63 -14.02 6.13
N VAL A 48 -8.03 -14.05 4.85
CA VAL A 48 -8.12 -15.29 4.06
C VAL A 48 -6.74 -15.94 3.94
N LEU A 49 -5.71 -15.17 3.59
CA LEU A 49 -4.33 -15.67 3.51
C LEU A 49 -3.83 -16.18 4.87
N SER A 50 -4.13 -15.47 5.95
CA SER A 50 -3.82 -15.90 7.32
C SER A 50 -4.49 -17.24 7.66
N GLY A 51 -5.77 -17.42 7.28
CA GLY A 51 -6.50 -18.67 7.46
C GLY A 51 -5.90 -19.84 6.67
N ILE A 52 -5.55 -19.62 5.40
CA ILE A 52 -4.90 -20.63 4.55
C ILE A 52 -3.56 -21.07 5.15
N TRP A 53 -2.71 -20.10 5.52
CA TRP A 53 -1.38 -20.39 6.06
C TRP A 53 -1.40 -20.92 7.49
N ARG A 54 -2.46 -20.64 8.27
CA ARG A 54 -2.65 -21.24 9.61
C ARG A 54 -2.77 -22.76 9.55
N GLY A 55 -3.34 -23.32 8.48
CA GLY A 55 -3.43 -24.78 8.31
C GLY A 55 -2.11 -25.45 7.93
N VAL A 56 -1.14 -24.68 7.42
CA VAL A 56 0.15 -25.18 6.93
C VAL A 56 1.28 -24.93 7.94
N LEU A 57 1.15 -23.92 8.81
CA LEU A 57 2.12 -23.53 9.83
C LEU A 57 1.78 -24.09 11.23
N PRO A 58 2.78 -24.34 12.10
CA PRO A 58 4.21 -24.13 11.88
C PRO A 58 4.85 -25.28 11.10
N LEU A 59 5.66 -24.93 10.11
CA LEU A 59 6.55 -25.88 9.47
C LEU A 59 7.72 -26.14 10.42
N SER A 60 8.01 -27.40 10.72
CA SER A 60 9.06 -27.85 11.66
C SER A 60 10.49 -27.59 11.16
N THR A 61 10.69 -26.62 10.29
CA THR A 61 11.95 -26.35 9.61
C THR A 61 12.59 -25.07 10.12
N THR A 62 13.87 -25.11 10.48
CA THR A 62 14.72 -23.93 10.74
C THR A 62 15.07 -23.14 9.48
N ALA A 63 14.73 -23.65 8.30
CA ALA A 63 15.07 -23.06 7.03
C ALA A 63 14.14 -21.90 6.66
N SER A 64 14.67 -20.90 5.94
CA SER A 64 13.97 -19.67 5.56
C SER A 64 13.01 -19.82 4.36
N TRP A 65 13.08 -20.94 3.64
CA TRP A 65 12.29 -21.18 2.43
C TRP A 65 10.77 -21.09 2.63
N PRO A 66 10.16 -21.51 3.78
CA PRO A 66 8.72 -21.43 3.93
C PRO A 66 8.22 -19.99 4.00
N PHE A 67 8.96 -19.11 4.66
CA PHE A 67 8.62 -17.69 4.72
C PHE A 67 8.68 -17.06 3.33
N GLY A 68 9.64 -17.48 2.49
CA GLY A 68 9.70 -17.08 1.09
C GLY A 68 8.46 -17.49 0.30
N ILE A 69 8.01 -18.75 0.43
CA ILE A 69 6.78 -19.22 -0.24
C ILE A 69 5.54 -18.49 0.28
N LEU A 70 5.45 -18.27 1.59
CA LEU A 70 4.36 -17.53 2.21
C LEU A 70 4.26 -16.11 1.63
N ILE A 71 5.39 -15.39 1.59
CA ILE A 71 5.43 -14.04 1.05
C ILE A 71 5.07 -14.06 -0.44
N PHE A 72 5.71 -14.93 -1.23
CA PHE A 72 5.47 -14.99 -2.68
C PHE A 72 4.00 -15.28 -3.01
N SER A 73 3.40 -16.28 -2.36
CA SER A 73 1.98 -16.64 -2.58
C SER A 73 1.02 -15.55 -2.10
N SER A 74 1.32 -14.90 -0.97
CA SER A 74 0.52 -13.78 -0.44
C SER A 74 0.56 -12.59 -1.38
N VAL A 75 1.75 -12.23 -1.86
CA VAL A 75 1.93 -11.15 -2.85
C VAL A 75 1.21 -11.50 -4.15
N ALA A 76 1.37 -12.71 -4.68
CA ALA A 76 0.71 -13.13 -5.92
C ALA A 76 -0.82 -13.05 -5.82
N PHE A 77 -1.40 -13.48 -4.69
CA PHE A 77 -2.82 -13.36 -4.42
C PHE A 77 -3.27 -11.89 -4.37
N GLN A 78 -2.51 -11.04 -3.68
CA GLN A 78 -2.80 -9.62 -3.60
C GLN A 78 -2.67 -8.92 -4.96
N GLU A 79 -1.69 -9.26 -5.79
CA GLU A 79 -1.58 -8.72 -7.15
C GLU A 79 -2.74 -9.15 -8.05
N ALA A 80 -3.19 -10.41 -7.93
CA ALA A 80 -4.38 -10.89 -8.64
C ALA A 80 -5.65 -10.13 -8.20
N LEU A 81 -5.79 -9.87 -6.89
CA LEU A 81 -6.87 -9.03 -6.38
C LEU A 81 -6.77 -7.58 -6.83
N ARG A 82 -5.57 -7.03 -7.07
CA ARG A 82 -5.39 -5.68 -7.61
C ARG A 82 -5.97 -5.58 -9.02
N LEU A 83 -5.69 -6.56 -9.87
CA LEU A 83 -6.29 -6.67 -11.20
C LEU A 83 -7.81 -6.78 -11.14
N PHE A 84 -8.33 -7.59 -10.22
CA PHE A 84 -9.77 -7.73 -10.00
C PHE A 84 -10.41 -6.40 -9.53
N PHE A 85 -9.78 -5.71 -8.59
CA PHE A 85 -10.21 -4.41 -8.08
C PHE A 85 -10.23 -3.35 -9.18
N TRP A 86 -9.21 -3.33 -10.05
CA TRP A 86 -9.20 -2.46 -11.23
C TRP A 86 -10.36 -2.76 -12.18
N LYS A 87 -10.69 -4.04 -12.44
CA LYS A 87 -11.84 -4.40 -13.29
C LYS A 87 -13.17 -3.93 -12.71
N ILE A 88 -13.36 -4.06 -11.39
CA ILE A 88 -14.55 -3.52 -10.71
C ILE A 88 -14.60 -2.01 -10.86
N TYR A 89 -13.49 -1.32 -10.58
CA TYR A 89 -13.41 0.12 -10.73
C TYR A 89 -13.73 0.56 -12.16
N LYS A 90 -13.15 -0.10 -13.17
CA LYS A 90 -13.39 0.25 -14.57
C LYS A 90 -14.87 0.11 -14.94
N ARG A 91 -15.54 -0.95 -14.44
CA ARG A 91 -16.98 -1.11 -14.60
C ARG A 91 -17.78 0.02 -13.91
N LEU A 92 -17.36 0.47 -12.74
CA LEU A 92 -18.00 1.59 -12.05
C LEU A 92 -17.79 2.93 -12.77
N GLU A 93 -16.58 3.15 -13.31
CA GLU A 93 -16.25 4.31 -14.15
C GLU A 93 -17.16 4.35 -15.36
N ASP A 94 -17.29 3.26 -16.13
CA ASP A 94 -18.14 3.21 -17.33
C ASP A 94 -19.63 3.46 -17.00
N MET A 95 -20.12 2.97 -15.85
CA MET A 95 -21.49 3.25 -15.38
C MET A 95 -21.69 4.72 -15.01
N LEU A 96 -20.67 5.36 -14.43
CA LEU A 96 -20.72 6.75 -14.02
C LEU A 96 -20.61 7.69 -15.23
N ASP A 97 -19.77 7.35 -16.21
CA ASP A 97 -19.67 8.07 -17.48
C ASP A 97 -20.99 7.97 -18.28
N ALA A 98 -21.61 6.78 -18.34
CA ALA A 98 -22.93 6.61 -18.95
C ALA A 98 -24.04 7.42 -18.24
N PHE A 99 -23.93 7.58 -16.91
CA PHE A 99 -24.84 8.47 -16.18
C PHE A 99 -24.56 9.94 -16.50
N ALA A 100 -23.28 10.33 -16.57
CA ALA A 100 -22.86 11.69 -16.93
C ALA A 100 -23.38 12.09 -18.31
N ASP A 101 -23.33 11.19 -19.30
CA ASP A 101 -23.92 11.39 -20.64
C ASP A 101 -25.43 11.66 -20.58
N ARG A 102 -26.16 10.90 -19.75
CA ARG A 102 -27.62 11.07 -19.60
C ARG A 102 -28.00 12.39 -18.95
N VAL A 103 -27.15 12.95 -18.09
CA VAL A 103 -27.40 14.23 -17.40
C VAL A 103 -26.57 15.38 -17.97
N SER A 104 -25.94 15.19 -19.13
CA SER A 104 -25.09 16.18 -19.81
C SER A 104 -24.00 16.78 -18.91
N LYS A 105 -23.37 15.95 -18.07
CA LYS A 105 -22.22 16.32 -17.22
C LYS A 105 -20.91 15.80 -17.80
N PRO A 106 -19.77 16.46 -17.51
CA PRO A 106 -18.47 15.99 -17.97
C PRO A 106 -18.11 14.63 -17.36
N HIS A 107 -17.37 13.82 -18.13
CA HIS A 107 -16.78 12.55 -17.68
C HIS A 107 -15.67 12.78 -16.65
N LEU A 108 -15.24 11.70 -16.02
CA LEU A 108 -14.12 11.76 -15.07
C LEU A 108 -12.83 12.21 -15.77
N HIS A 109 -12.23 13.29 -15.27
CA HIS A 109 -10.95 13.76 -15.77
C HIS A 109 -9.81 12.80 -15.38
N LEU A 110 -8.70 12.88 -16.10
CA LEU A 110 -7.48 12.09 -15.81
C LEU A 110 -7.06 12.19 -14.34
N THR A 111 -7.08 13.40 -13.77
CA THR A 111 -6.74 13.63 -12.36
C THR A 111 -7.72 12.95 -11.41
N ASP A 112 -9.02 12.89 -11.75
CA ASP A 112 -10.00 12.17 -10.93
C ASP A 112 -9.70 10.67 -10.91
N LYS A 113 -9.40 10.08 -12.08
CA LYS A 113 -9.01 8.67 -12.19
C LYS A 113 -7.74 8.37 -11.38
N MET A 114 -6.74 9.25 -11.43
CA MET A 114 -5.51 9.14 -10.62
C MET A 114 -5.79 9.25 -9.12
N LEU A 115 -6.68 10.16 -8.70
CA LEU A 115 -7.09 10.32 -7.31
C LEU A 115 -7.85 9.10 -6.79
N ILE A 116 -8.66 8.46 -7.63
CA ILE A 116 -9.35 7.21 -7.28
C ILE A 116 -8.35 6.07 -7.12
N ALA A 117 -7.36 5.95 -8.01
CA ALA A 117 -6.28 4.99 -7.86
C ALA A 117 -5.44 5.25 -6.60
N LEU A 118 -5.18 6.53 -6.27
CA LEU A 118 -4.49 6.96 -5.05
C LEU A 118 -5.29 6.57 -3.81
N ALA A 119 -6.61 6.80 -3.82
CA ALA A 119 -7.53 6.39 -2.75
C ALA A 119 -7.53 4.85 -2.56
N GLY A 120 -7.60 4.11 -3.67
CA GLY A 120 -7.51 2.65 -3.66
C GLY A 120 -6.18 2.17 -3.07
N GLY A 121 -5.07 2.77 -3.49
CA GLY A 121 -3.74 2.44 -2.99
C GLY A 121 -3.56 2.79 -1.51
N LEU A 122 -4.06 3.96 -1.09
CA LEU A 122 -4.06 4.38 0.31
C LEU A 122 -4.82 3.38 1.18
N GLY A 123 -5.99 2.91 0.73
CA GLY A 123 -6.74 1.88 1.44
C GLY A 123 -5.97 0.56 1.59
N HIS A 124 -5.25 0.13 0.54
CA HIS A 124 -4.35 -1.02 0.61
C HIS A 124 -3.24 -0.78 1.64
N GLY A 125 -2.52 0.34 1.52
CA GLY A 125 -1.42 0.68 2.41
C GLY A 125 -1.86 0.75 3.88
N VAL A 126 -3.01 1.38 4.15
CA VAL A 126 -3.59 1.47 5.49
C VAL A 126 -4.00 0.09 6.01
N ALA A 127 -4.65 -0.76 5.20
CA ALA A 127 -4.97 -2.13 5.62
C ALA A 127 -3.72 -2.91 6.02
N HIS A 128 -2.64 -2.81 5.23
CA HIS A 128 -1.36 -3.43 5.53
C HIS A 128 -0.75 -2.89 6.84
N ALA A 129 -0.74 -1.57 7.03
CA ALA A 129 -0.23 -0.94 8.26
C ALA A 129 -1.06 -1.32 9.50
N VAL A 130 -2.39 -1.40 9.36
CA VAL A 130 -3.27 -1.83 10.45
C VAL A 130 -2.93 -3.26 10.86
N PHE A 131 -2.87 -4.19 9.91
CA PHE A 131 -2.67 -5.61 10.19
C PHE A 131 -1.26 -5.93 10.72
N PHE A 132 -0.21 -5.33 10.15
CA PHE A 132 1.18 -5.68 10.47
C PHE A 132 1.88 -4.75 11.46
N CYS A 133 1.29 -3.59 11.79
CA CYS A 133 1.84 -2.68 12.79
C CYS A 133 0.84 -2.39 13.90
N ILE A 134 -0.33 -1.83 13.59
CA ILE A 134 -1.27 -1.37 14.63
C ILE A 134 -1.77 -2.54 15.49
N SER A 135 -2.03 -3.70 14.89
CA SER A 135 -2.42 -4.92 15.62
C SER A 135 -1.36 -5.43 16.58
N LEU A 136 -0.08 -5.04 16.41
CA LEU A 136 1.03 -5.41 17.29
C LEU A 136 1.45 -4.28 18.24
N LEU A 137 0.79 -3.11 18.14
CA LEU A 137 1.23 -1.90 18.82
C LEU A 137 0.68 -1.76 20.25
N THR A 138 -0.33 -2.56 20.64
CA THR A 138 -0.95 -2.49 21.96
C THR A 138 0.06 -2.51 23.12
N PRO A 139 1.09 -3.38 23.14
CA PRO A 139 2.06 -3.38 24.24
C PRO A 139 2.94 -2.13 24.28
N ALA A 140 3.07 -1.38 23.18
CA ALA A 140 3.85 -0.14 23.13
C ALA A 140 3.24 1.02 23.95
N PHE A 141 1.96 0.91 24.32
CA PHE A 141 1.30 1.86 25.22
C PHE A 141 1.62 1.59 26.71
N GLY A 142 2.30 0.47 27.02
CA GLY A 142 2.71 0.07 28.36
C GLY A 142 4.04 0.70 28.83
N PRO A 143 4.47 0.44 30.08
CA PRO A 143 5.65 1.03 30.72
C PRO A 143 6.99 0.71 30.06
N ALA A 144 7.04 -0.37 29.27
CA ALA A 144 8.26 -0.87 28.66
C ALA A 144 8.15 -0.86 27.13
N THR A 145 9.31 -0.83 26.48
CA THR A 145 9.43 -1.13 25.05
C THR A 145 10.08 -2.50 24.87
N TYR A 146 9.96 -3.06 23.68
CA TYR A 146 10.47 -4.39 23.37
C TYR A 146 11.59 -4.28 22.32
N PHE A 147 12.69 -4.99 22.55
CA PHE A 147 13.79 -5.13 21.61
C PHE A 147 13.95 -6.59 21.22
N VAL A 148 14.34 -6.84 19.98
CA VAL A 148 14.63 -8.18 19.47
C VAL A 148 16.14 -8.34 19.37
N ASP A 149 16.70 -9.49 19.76
CA ASP A 149 18.16 -9.72 19.76
C ASP A 149 18.80 -9.48 18.39
N ARG A 150 18.07 -9.81 17.32
CA ARG A 150 18.49 -9.60 15.92
C ARG A 150 18.60 -8.11 15.55
N CYS A 151 17.92 -7.23 16.28
CA CYS A 151 17.94 -5.78 16.07
C CYS A 151 17.89 -5.04 17.41
N SER A 152 18.89 -5.26 18.27
CA SER A 152 18.89 -4.74 19.65
C SER A 152 19.03 -3.21 19.77
N ARG A 153 19.36 -2.51 18.68
CA ARG A 153 19.55 -1.04 18.67
C ARG A 153 18.26 -0.27 18.43
N VAL A 154 17.23 -0.90 17.87
CA VAL A 154 15.98 -0.23 17.47
C VAL A 154 14.82 -0.96 18.14
N PRO A 155 13.91 -0.25 18.83
CA PRO A 155 12.73 -0.89 19.41
C PRO A 155 11.89 -1.59 18.35
N PHE A 156 11.36 -2.76 18.66
CA PHE A 156 10.51 -3.56 17.77
C PHE A 156 9.33 -2.75 17.22
N PHE A 157 8.65 -1.99 18.07
CA PHE A 157 7.50 -1.17 17.66
C PHE A 157 7.87 -0.05 16.68
N LEU A 158 9.06 0.54 16.85
CA LEU A 158 9.57 1.53 15.90
C LEU A 158 9.92 0.88 14.56
N LEU A 159 10.54 -0.31 14.61
CA LEU A 159 10.86 -1.08 13.40
C LEU A 159 9.59 -1.44 12.63
N SER A 160 8.54 -1.92 13.30
CA SER A 160 7.23 -2.20 12.70
C SER A 160 6.60 -0.96 12.09
N ALA A 161 6.64 0.19 12.76
CA ALA A 161 6.09 1.44 12.24
C ALA A 161 6.80 1.94 10.98
N ILE A 162 8.14 1.84 10.95
CA ILE A 162 8.99 2.22 9.81
C ILE A 162 8.72 1.29 8.61
N ILE A 163 8.64 -0.03 8.83
CA ILE A 163 8.28 -0.99 7.77
C ILE A 163 6.88 -0.70 7.24
N ALA A 164 5.91 -0.47 8.13
CA ALA A 164 4.54 -0.18 7.74
C ALA A 164 4.43 1.09 6.89
N LEU A 165 5.15 2.16 7.24
CA LEU A 165 5.21 3.38 6.45
C LEU A 165 5.77 3.12 5.03
N ALA A 166 6.83 2.32 4.91
CA ALA A 166 7.38 1.99 3.61
C ALA A 166 6.37 1.22 2.73
N PHE A 167 5.67 0.23 3.28
CA PHE A 167 4.61 -0.49 2.57
C PHE A 167 3.40 0.40 2.25
N VAL A 168 3.03 1.34 3.13
CA VAL A 168 2.01 2.36 2.85
C VAL A 168 2.38 3.15 1.59
N ILE A 169 3.62 3.64 1.50
CA ILE A 169 4.11 4.38 0.33
C ILE A 169 4.06 3.48 -0.91
N ILE A 170 4.63 2.28 -0.84
CA ILE A 170 4.68 1.34 -1.96
C ILE A 170 3.26 1.06 -2.46
N HIS A 171 2.36 0.58 -1.61
CA HIS A 171 1.00 0.24 -2.02
C HIS A 171 0.20 1.44 -2.56
N THR A 172 0.35 2.60 -1.93
CA THR A 172 -0.35 3.83 -2.36
C THR A 172 0.00 4.19 -3.78
N PHE A 173 1.30 4.30 -4.08
CA PHE A 173 1.76 4.74 -5.39
C PHE A 173 1.80 3.62 -6.43
N SER A 174 2.06 2.37 -6.02
CA SER A 174 1.94 1.21 -6.90
C SER A 174 0.52 1.03 -7.43
N MET A 175 -0.52 1.38 -6.67
CA MET A 175 -1.89 1.33 -7.19
C MET A 175 -2.11 2.35 -8.31
N VAL A 176 -1.59 3.57 -8.16
CA VAL A 176 -1.66 4.62 -9.19
C VAL A 176 -0.93 4.16 -10.46
N ILE A 177 0.28 3.60 -10.31
CA ILE A 177 1.06 3.04 -11.43
C ILE A 177 0.31 1.88 -12.09
N ALA A 178 -0.20 0.93 -11.31
CA ALA A 178 -0.87 -0.26 -11.83
C ALA A 178 -2.14 0.10 -12.61
N PHE A 179 -2.99 0.96 -12.06
CA PHE A 179 -4.24 1.36 -12.71
C PHE A 179 -3.99 2.11 -14.01
N ASN A 180 -2.99 3.00 -14.02
CA ASN A 180 -2.53 3.62 -15.26
C ASN A 180 -2.03 2.56 -16.24
N GLY A 181 -1.16 1.64 -15.81
CA GLY A 181 -0.62 0.58 -16.64
C GLY A 181 -1.68 -0.33 -17.25
N TYR A 182 -2.73 -0.69 -16.50
CA TYR A 182 -3.84 -1.52 -17.00
C TYR A 182 -4.70 -0.77 -18.01
N THR A 183 -5.02 0.50 -17.75
CA THR A 183 -5.78 1.36 -18.66
C THR A 183 -4.99 1.63 -19.95
N GLU A 184 -3.69 1.87 -19.77
CA GLU A 184 -2.62 2.08 -20.76
C GLU A 184 -2.36 0.98 -21.78
N GLY A 185 -2.51 -0.26 -21.30
CA GLY A 185 -1.74 -1.37 -21.85
C GLY A 185 -0.22 -1.27 -21.63
N ASN A 186 0.30 -0.32 -20.83
CA ASN A 186 1.74 -0.14 -20.61
C ASN A 186 2.33 -1.32 -19.84
N LYS A 187 3.06 -2.19 -20.54
CA LYS A 187 3.69 -3.39 -19.97
C LYS A 187 4.73 -3.10 -18.90
N VAL A 188 5.44 -1.97 -18.99
CA VAL A 188 6.44 -1.58 -17.98
C VAL A 188 5.75 -1.40 -16.64
N ASP A 189 4.67 -0.62 -16.59
CA ASP A 189 3.92 -0.34 -15.36
C ASP A 189 3.21 -1.60 -14.83
N GLN A 190 2.68 -2.43 -15.74
CA GLN A 190 2.02 -3.69 -15.40
C GLN A 190 2.94 -4.70 -14.70
N TYR A 191 4.21 -4.78 -15.11
CA TYR A 191 5.20 -5.69 -14.50
C TYR A 191 5.96 -5.05 -13.33
N PHE A 192 6.22 -3.74 -13.39
CA PHE A 192 6.93 -3.02 -12.34
C PHE A 192 6.27 -3.24 -10.98
N VAL A 193 4.94 -3.14 -10.92
CA VAL A 193 4.20 -3.18 -9.65
C VAL A 193 4.26 -4.56 -8.95
N PRO A 194 3.97 -5.69 -9.61
CA PRO A 194 4.16 -7.01 -8.99
C PRO A 194 5.61 -7.25 -8.58
N ILE A 195 6.58 -6.86 -9.41
CA ILE A 195 8.01 -7.06 -9.12
C ILE A 195 8.41 -6.27 -7.87
N VAL A 196 8.06 -4.99 -7.80
CA VAL A 196 8.43 -4.12 -6.67
C VAL A 196 7.78 -4.61 -5.37
N HIS A 197 6.57 -5.15 -5.44
CA HIS A 197 5.87 -5.72 -4.29
C HIS A 197 6.55 -7.03 -3.81
N VAL A 198 6.89 -7.94 -4.72
CA VAL A 198 7.64 -9.17 -4.37
C VAL A 198 8.99 -8.81 -3.77
N VAL A 199 9.74 -7.89 -4.38
CA VAL A 199 11.04 -7.43 -3.86
C VAL A 199 10.88 -6.83 -2.47
N ALA A 200 9.93 -5.92 -2.27
CA ALA A 200 9.67 -5.32 -0.96
C ALA A 200 9.34 -6.40 0.10
N GLY A 201 8.47 -7.35 -0.24
CA GLY A 201 8.14 -8.49 0.61
C GLY A 201 9.37 -9.31 0.97
N MET A 202 10.16 -9.73 -0.02
CA MET A 202 11.35 -10.57 0.21
C MET A 202 12.44 -9.85 1.01
N VAL A 203 12.60 -8.55 0.81
CA VAL A 203 13.55 -7.73 1.59
C VAL A 203 13.23 -7.77 3.08
N THR A 204 11.97 -7.95 3.48
CA THR A 204 11.63 -8.09 4.90
C THR A 204 12.24 -9.33 5.56
N LEU A 205 12.56 -10.38 4.79
CA LEU A 205 13.22 -11.58 5.31
C LEU A 205 14.64 -11.31 5.79
N VAL A 206 15.30 -10.26 5.27
CA VAL A 206 16.62 -9.83 5.75
C VAL A 206 16.57 -9.49 7.23
N ASN A 207 15.43 -8.99 7.73
CA ASN A 207 15.24 -8.69 9.16
C ASN A 207 15.30 -9.93 10.06
N LEU A 208 15.25 -11.15 9.51
CA LEU A 208 15.41 -12.39 10.25
C LEU A 208 16.88 -12.74 10.54
N ALA A 209 17.84 -12.07 9.90
CA ALA A 209 19.26 -12.26 10.16
C ALA A 209 19.74 -11.38 11.35
N PRO A 210 20.81 -11.76 12.07
CA PRO A 210 21.44 -10.89 13.07
C PRO A 210 21.90 -9.57 12.44
N GLY A 211 21.49 -8.44 13.01
CA GLY A 211 21.76 -7.10 12.47
C GLY A 211 21.00 -6.78 11.18
N GLY A 212 20.11 -7.66 10.72
CA GLY A 212 19.45 -7.57 9.42
C GLY A 212 18.64 -6.30 9.21
N CYS A 213 18.08 -5.73 10.28
CA CYS A 213 17.34 -4.46 10.22
C CYS A 213 18.19 -3.28 9.72
N ALA A 214 19.52 -3.29 9.95
CA ALA A 214 20.42 -2.23 9.49
C ALA A 214 20.56 -2.21 7.97
N VAL A 215 20.26 -3.33 7.29
CA VAL A 215 20.34 -3.46 5.82
C VAL A 215 18.94 -3.53 5.21
N GLY A 216 18.03 -4.31 5.80
CA GLY A 216 16.67 -4.50 5.32
C GLY A 216 15.86 -3.21 5.28
N ILE A 217 16.00 -2.34 6.29
CA ILE A 217 15.25 -1.07 6.34
C ILE A 217 15.70 -0.08 5.26
N PRO A 218 17.00 0.24 5.10
CA PRO A 218 17.44 1.08 3.98
C PRO A 218 17.03 0.53 2.61
N LEU A 219 17.13 -0.79 2.41
CA LEU A 219 16.76 -1.42 1.14
C LEU A 219 15.25 -1.31 0.86
N LEU A 220 14.41 -1.50 1.88
CA LEU A 220 12.96 -1.33 1.75
C LEU A 220 12.59 0.13 1.43
N TYR A 221 13.26 1.11 2.05
CA TYR A 221 13.04 2.52 1.73
C TYR A 221 13.55 2.92 0.35
N LEU A 222 14.64 2.31 -0.13
CA LEU A 222 15.08 2.48 -1.51
C LEU A 222 13.98 2.05 -2.47
N VAL A 223 13.35 0.89 -2.22
CA VAL A 223 12.22 0.39 -3.01
C VAL A 223 11.01 1.33 -2.94
N ALA A 224 10.68 1.85 -1.76
CA ALA A 224 9.60 2.82 -1.58
C ALA A 224 9.86 4.14 -2.33
N ILE A 225 11.08 4.67 -2.25
CA ILE A 225 11.49 5.90 -2.95
C ILE A 225 11.47 5.69 -4.46
N LEU A 226 11.98 4.56 -4.97
CA LEU A 226 11.92 4.22 -6.39
C LEU A 226 10.48 4.16 -6.90
N THR A 227 9.58 3.57 -6.12
CA THR A 227 8.14 3.51 -6.43
C THR A 227 7.53 4.91 -6.51
N LEU A 228 7.83 5.78 -5.53
CA LEU A 228 7.37 7.16 -5.49
C LEU A 228 7.89 7.98 -6.68
N ILE A 229 9.19 7.86 -7.01
CA ILE A 229 9.80 8.56 -8.15
C ILE A 229 9.20 8.08 -9.47
N HIS A 230 9.01 6.77 -9.65
CA HIS A 230 8.39 6.21 -10.84
C HIS A 230 6.95 6.71 -11.02
N CYS A 231 6.16 6.70 -9.95
CA CYS A 231 4.82 7.27 -9.95
C CYS A 231 4.84 8.76 -10.29
N GLY A 232 5.74 9.54 -9.68
CA GLY A 232 5.86 10.98 -9.94
C GLY A 232 6.20 11.28 -11.40
N ARG A 233 7.16 10.54 -11.99
CA ARG A 233 7.53 10.67 -13.41
C ARG A 233 6.36 10.30 -14.34
N MET A 234 5.64 9.22 -14.02
CA MET A 234 4.48 8.79 -14.79
C MET A 234 3.37 9.85 -14.76
N VAL A 235 3.03 10.37 -13.58
CA VAL A 235 2.02 11.42 -13.40
C VAL A 235 2.43 12.71 -14.11
N TRP A 236 3.70 13.12 -13.99
CA TRP A 236 4.21 14.29 -14.69
C TRP A 236 4.03 14.18 -16.20
N ARG A 237 4.49 13.06 -16.80
CA ARG A 237 4.32 12.78 -18.23
C ARG A 237 2.86 12.87 -18.65
N LYS A 238 1.97 12.27 -17.86
CA LYS A 238 0.53 12.24 -18.12
C LYS A 238 -0.12 13.62 -18.16
N LEU A 239 0.24 14.47 -17.21
CA LEU A 239 -0.27 15.84 -17.14
C LEU A 239 0.30 16.72 -18.26
N THR A 240 1.54 16.48 -18.70
CA THR A 240 2.12 17.20 -19.85
C THR A 240 1.51 16.78 -21.19
N GLU A 241 1.16 15.50 -21.35
CA GLU A 241 0.51 14.97 -22.57
C GLU A 241 -0.98 15.36 -22.65
N ASN A 242 -1.63 15.56 -21.50
CA ASN A 242 -3.04 15.91 -21.39
C ASN A 242 -3.21 17.21 -20.60
N PRO A 243 -2.76 18.35 -21.14
CA PRO A 243 -2.87 19.62 -20.45
C PRO A 243 -4.34 19.91 -20.15
N ILE A 244 -4.61 20.32 -18.91
CA ILE A 244 -5.95 20.74 -18.49
C ILE A 244 -6.28 21.98 -19.32
N ARG A 245 -7.22 21.86 -20.26
CA ARG A 245 -7.73 23.04 -20.97
C ARG A 245 -8.34 23.98 -19.92
N PRO A 246 -7.89 25.24 -19.79
CA PRO A 246 -8.60 26.20 -18.96
C PRO A 246 -10.03 26.30 -19.50
N VAL A 247 -11.00 26.09 -18.62
CA VAL A 247 -12.41 26.38 -18.92
C VAL A 247 -12.46 27.90 -19.11
N HIS A 248 -12.41 28.36 -20.36
CA HIS A 248 -12.79 29.73 -20.66
C HIS A 248 -14.26 29.86 -20.25
N SER A 249 -14.48 30.63 -19.18
CA SER A 249 -15.75 31.19 -18.77
C SER A 249 -16.36 32.03 -19.88
#